data_AF-A0AA37WSB2-F1
#
_entry.id   AF-A0AA37WSB2-F1
#
_cell.length_a   1.000
_cell.length_b   1.000
_cell.length_c   1.000
_cell.angle_alpha   90.00
_cell.angle_beta   90.00
_cell.angle_gamma   90.00
#
_symmetry.space_group_name_H-M   'P 1'
#
loop_
_entity.id
_entity.type
_entity.pdbx_description
1 polymer ?
#
loop_
_entity_poly.entity_id
_entity_poly.type
_entity_poly.pdbx_seq_one_letter_code
_entity_poly.pdbx_strand_id
1 'polypeptide(L)'
;MTNKLLLALATAGLFSLPMAAQAQGTLRGAAEGAEAGSAAAGPVGGIVGGAVGAATGTVGGILGVDDRPRFRSYVRERGARSYSWGGPVRVGTVLPEDSVTYYDVPSEYRVRPGYRYTIVNDQPVLVDRTHRIVEVID
;
A
#
# COMPACT_ATOMS: atom_id res chain seq x y z
N MET A 1 -38.42 32.81 8.40
CA MET A 1 -38.37 31.46 7.79
C MET A 1 -36.92 31.00 7.55
N THR A 2 -36.01 31.22 8.50
CA THR A 2 -34.56 31.24 8.21
C THR A 2 -33.82 30.00 8.72
N ASN A 3 -34.42 29.20 9.61
CA ASN A 3 -33.75 28.03 10.20
C ASN A 3 -33.76 26.75 9.34
N LYS A 4 -34.55 26.71 8.26
CA LYS A 4 -34.60 25.53 7.38
C LYS A 4 -33.47 25.48 6.36
N LEU A 5 -32.84 26.62 6.06
CA LEU A 5 -31.70 26.71 5.13
C LEU A 5 -30.37 26.26 5.76
N LEU A 6 -30.20 26.45 7.08
CA LEU A 6 -29.02 25.95 7.81
C LEU A 6 -28.98 24.42 7.91
N LEU A 7 -30.15 23.77 7.98
CA LEU A 7 -30.23 22.31 8.05
C LEU A 7 -29.92 21.62 6.70
N ALA A 8 -30.15 22.32 5.59
CA ALA A 8 -29.94 21.78 4.24
C ALA A 8 -28.46 21.79 3.81
N LEU A 9 -27.63 22.70 4.33
CA LEU A 9 -26.19 22.69 4.04
C LEU A 9 -25.44 21.58 4.79
N ALA A 10 -25.93 21.13 5.94
CA ALA A 10 -25.26 20.10 6.73
C ALA A 10 -25.35 18.69 6.11
N THR A 11 -26.37 18.43 5.28
CA THR A 11 -26.62 17.10 4.70
C THR A 11 -25.93 16.87 3.36
N ALA A 12 -25.51 17.92 2.65
CA ALA A 12 -24.79 17.80 1.38
C ALA A 12 -23.28 17.48 1.55
N GLY A 13 -22.71 17.70 2.74
CA GLY A 13 -21.27 17.46 3.00
C GLY A 13 -20.89 16.00 3.26
N LEU A 14 -21.85 15.11 3.51
CA LEU A 14 -21.55 13.71 3.86
C LEU A 14 -21.13 12.83 2.67
N PHE A 15 -21.45 13.21 1.43
CA PHE A 15 -21.09 12.43 0.25
C PHE A 15 -19.72 12.79 -0.35
N SER A 16 -19.07 13.86 0.12
CA SER A 16 -17.71 14.26 -0.29
C SER A 16 -16.60 13.79 0.66
N LEU A 17 -16.96 13.09 1.75
CA LEU A 17 -16.02 12.59 2.76
C LEU A 17 -14.98 11.54 2.29
N PRO A 18 -15.12 10.78 1.17
CA PRO A 18 -14.13 9.72 0.88
C PRO A 18 -12.75 10.28 0.52
N MET A 19 -12.68 11.45 -0.13
CA MET A 19 -11.39 12.06 -0.50
C MET A 19 -10.66 12.66 0.70
N ALA A 20 -11.39 13.24 1.65
CA ALA A 20 -10.79 13.77 2.87
C ALA A 20 -10.22 12.62 3.73
N ALA A 21 -10.93 11.51 3.87
CA ALA A 21 -10.46 10.35 4.64
C ALA A 21 -9.17 9.74 4.06
N GLN A 22 -9.05 9.64 2.73
CA GLN A 22 -7.87 9.08 2.07
C GLN A 22 -6.65 10.02 2.18
N ALA A 23 -6.86 11.34 2.10
CA ALA A 23 -5.82 12.32 2.38
C ALA A 23 -5.44 12.34 3.86
N GLN A 24 -6.41 12.21 4.77
CA GLN A 24 -6.20 12.20 6.21
C GLN A 24 -5.37 10.99 6.66
N GLY A 25 -5.52 9.80 6.06
CA GLY A 25 -4.68 8.64 6.39
C GLY A 25 -3.20 8.85 6.08
N THR A 26 -2.88 9.43 4.91
CA THR A 26 -1.50 9.76 4.53
C THR A 26 -0.91 10.88 5.38
N LEU A 27 -1.67 11.95 5.63
CA LEU A 27 -1.25 13.08 6.45
C LEU A 27 -1.06 12.66 7.91
N ARG A 28 -1.94 11.81 8.43
CA ARG A 28 -1.85 11.27 9.79
C ARG A 28 -0.66 10.34 9.94
N GLY A 29 -0.47 9.40 9.02
CA GLY A 29 0.70 8.52 9.03
C GLY A 29 1.99 9.31 8.91
N ALA A 30 2.03 10.35 8.08
CA ALA A 30 3.20 11.23 7.97
C ALA A 30 3.48 11.99 9.27
N ALA A 31 2.44 12.51 9.93
CA ALA A 31 2.59 13.23 11.19
C ALA A 31 3.08 12.31 12.32
N GLU A 32 2.43 11.16 12.50
CA GLU A 32 2.79 10.16 13.52
C GLU A 32 4.22 9.63 13.29
N GLY A 33 4.56 9.34 12.02
CA GLY A 33 5.90 8.92 11.65
C GLY A 33 6.96 10.00 11.88
N ALA A 34 6.64 11.26 11.58
CA ALA A 34 7.56 12.38 11.80
C ALA A 34 7.81 12.64 13.28
N GLU A 35 6.77 12.51 14.11
CA GLU A 35 6.88 12.66 15.56
C GLU A 35 7.73 11.54 16.17
N ALA A 36 7.43 10.28 15.84
CA ALA A 36 8.19 9.12 16.31
C ALA A 36 9.66 9.17 15.83
N GLY A 37 9.88 9.54 14.57
CA GLY A 37 11.22 9.69 14.01
C GLY A 37 12.00 10.84 14.67
N SER A 38 11.34 11.96 14.97
CA SER A 38 11.96 13.08 15.68
C SER A 38 12.38 12.72 17.10
N ALA A 39 11.54 11.94 17.80
CA ALA A 39 11.85 11.44 19.13
C ALA A 39 13.07 10.49 19.13
N ALA A 40 13.23 9.68 18.08
CA ALA A 40 14.31 8.71 17.99
C ALA A 40 15.66 9.31 17.56
N ALA A 41 15.67 10.21 16.58
CA ALA A 41 16.91 10.68 15.95
C ALA A 41 16.94 12.20 15.66
N GLY A 42 16.08 12.98 16.32
CA GLY A 42 15.99 14.41 16.13
C GLY A 42 15.42 14.79 14.74
N PRO A 43 15.65 16.03 14.28
CA PRO A 43 14.96 16.57 13.08
C PRO A 43 15.12 15.70 11.82
N VAL A 44 16.27 15.06 11.64
CA VAL A 44 16.51 14.15 10.50
C VAL A 44 15.63 12.91 10.59
N GLY A 45 15.48 12.35 11.80
CA GLY A 45 14.59 11.22 12.05
C GLY A 45 13.14 11.55 11.74
N GLY A 46 12.68 12.78 12.00
CA GLY A 46 11.32 13.22 11.67
C GLY A 46 11.03 13.29 10.18
N ILE A 47 12.00 13.69 9.36
CA ILE A 47 11.83 13.71 7.90
C ILE A 47 11.69 12.27 7.38
N VAL A 48 12.58 11.36 7.82
CA VAL A 48 12.56 9.95 7.40
C VAL A 48 11.32 9.25 7.93
N GLY A 49 11.02 9.42 9.21
CA GLY A 49 9.86 8.84 9.87
C GLY A 49 8.56 9.35 9.26
N GLY A 50 8.46 10.62 8.88
CA GLY A 50 7.28 11.16 8.22
C GLY A 50 7.08 10.64 6.80
N ALA A 51 8.15 10.44 6.04
CA ALA A 51 8.05 9.81 4.72
C ALA A 51 7.60 8.33 4.81
N VAL A 52 8.20 7.57 5.74
CA VAL A 52 7.83 6.17 5.99
C VAL A 52 6.41 6.06 6.53
N GLY A 53 6.04 6.93 7.47
CA GLY A 53 4.71 7.01 8.04
C GLY A 53 3.65 7.42 7.01
N ALA A 54 3.98 8.31 6.06
CA ALA A 54 3.10 8.65 4.94
C ALA A 54 2.85 7.44 4.02
N ALA A 55 3.91 6.67 3.74
CA ALA A 55 3.85 5.45 2.92
C ALA A 55 3.11 4.30 3.63
N THR A 56 3.18 4.26 4.96
CA THR A 56 2.54 3.22 5.78
C THR A 56 1.12 3.59 6.20
N GLY A 57 0.80 4.89 6.29
CA GLY A 57 -0.52 5.44 6.63
C GLY A 57 -1.58 5.19 5.56
N THR A 58 -1.18 4.75 4.37
CA THR A 58 -2.08 4.05 3.47
C THR A 58 -2.19 2.60 3.94
N VAL A 59 -3.23 2.30 4.71
CA VAL A 59 -3.56 0.93 5.17
C VAL A 59 -3.66 -0.09 3.99
N GLY A 60 -3.65 0.38 2.73
CA GLY A 60 -3.75 -0.41 1.50
C GLY A 60 -2.45 -0.69 0.72
N GLY A 61 -1.28 -0.18 1.11
CA GLY A 61 -0.05 -0.36 0.31
C GLY A 61 -0.17 0.16 -1.14
N ILE A 62 0.71 -0.27 -2.04
CA ILE A 62 0.65 0.03 -3.48
C ILE A 62 -0.68 -0.46 -4.06
N LEU A 63 -1.17 -1.59 -3.55
CA LEU A 63 -2.38 -2.24 -4.01
C LEU A 63 -3.68 -1.70 -3.40
N GLY A 64 -3.77 -0.51 -2.81
CA GLY A 64 -5.05 0.01 -2.28
C GLY A 64 -5.75 -0.91 -1.23
N VAL A 65 -6.67 -0.37 -0.45
CA VAL A 65 -7.32 -1.18 0.60
C VAL A 65 -8.32 -2.18 -0.01
N ASP A 66 -9.03 -1.76 -1.04
CA ASP A 66 -10.10 -2.54 -1.68
C ASP A 66 -9.59 -3.55 -2.72
N ASP A 67 -8.46 -3.23 -3.36
CA ASP A 67 -7.91 -3.99 -4.48
C ASP A 67 -7.07 -5.18 -4.01
N ARG A 68 -6.50 -5.13 -2.80
CA ARG A 68 -5.66 -6.19 -2.22
C ARG A 68 -6.38 -7.55 -2.06
N PRO A 69 -7.59 -7.66 -1.47
CA PRO A 69 -8.29 -8.94 -1.35
C PRO A 69 -8.66 -9.53 -2.72
N ARG A 70 -9.07 -8.67 -3.67
CA ARG A 70 -9.39 -9.07 -5.04
C ARG A 70 -8.14 -9.56 -5.77
N PHE A 71 -7.00 -8.91 -5.58
CA PHE A 71 -5.74 -9.32 -6.18
C PHE A 71 -5.30 -10.67 -5.64
N ARG A 72 -5.43 -10.90 -4.33
CA ARG A 72 -5.15 -12.20 -3.71
C ARG A 72 -5.97 -13.33 -4.34
N SER A 73 -7.27 -13.14 -4.52
CA SER A 73 -8.13 -14.13 -5.19
C SER A 73 -7.69 -14.39 -6.62
N TYR A 74 -7.43 -13.32 -7.40
CA TYR A 74 -6.93 -13.43 -8.77
C TYR A 74 -5.63 -14.23 -8.86
N VAL A 75 -4.65 -13.96 -8.00
CA VAL A 75 -3.36 -14.66 -7.99
C VAL A 75 -3.52 -16.14 -7.65
N ARG A 76 -4.42 -16.46 -6.70
CA ARG A 76 -4.74 -17.84 -6.32
C ARG A 76 -5.45 -18.61 -7.44
N GLU A 77 -6.43 -18.00 -8.09
CA GLU A 77 -7.18 -18.59 -9.20
C GLU A 77 -6.31 -18.83 -10.44
N ARG A 78 -5.36 -17.93 -10.72
CA ARG A 78 -4.39 -18.07 -11.81
C ARG A 78 -3.44 -19.25 -11.65
N GLY A 79 -3.30 -19.80 -10.43
CA GLY A 79 -2.43 -20.95 -10.15
C GLY A 79 -0.96 -20.70 -10.50
N ALA A 80 -0.44 -19.49 -10.25
CA ALA A 80 0.97 -19.21 -10.49
C ALA A 80 1.85 -20.11 -9.60
N ARG A 81 2.99 -20.56 -10.14
CA ARG A 81 3.92 -21.43 -9.40
C ARG A 81 4.50 -20.69 -8.20
N SER A 82 4.32 -21.27 -7.01
CA SER A 82 4.92 -20.80 -5.76
C SER A 82 6.40 -21.14 -5.74
N TYR A 83 7.26 -20.13 -5.58
CA TYR A 83 8.70 -20.32 -5.44
C TYR A 83 9.06 -20.51 -3.96
N SER A 84 9.79 -21.59 -3.65
CA SER A 84 10.27 -21.83 -2.29
C SER A 84 11.55 -21.02 -2.05
N TRP A 85 11.47 -20.06 -1.13
CA TRP A 85 12.56 -19.19 -0.73
C TRP A 85 12.98 -19.50 0.70
N GLY A 86 14.26 -19.79 0.92
CA GLY A 86 14.79 -20.09 2.25
C GLY A 86 15.03 -18.86 3.14
N GLY A 87 14.95 -17.65 2.56
CA GLY A 87 15.13 -16.40 3.29
C GLY A 87 13.80 -15.77 3.75
N PRO A 88 13.85 -14.59 4.37
CA PRO A 88 12.66 -13.89 4.83
C PRO A 88 11.87 -13.27 3.67
N VAL A 89 10.56 -13.53 3.63
CA VAL A 89 9.60 -12.90 2.71
C VAL A 89 9.05 -11.64 3.39
N ARG A 90 9.68 -10.49 3.13
CA ARG A 90 9.29 -9.19 3.70
C ARG A 90 9.67 -8.06 2.75
N VAL A 91 9.05 -6.89 2.97
CA VAL A 91 9.39 -5.68 2.24
C VAL A 91 10.90 -5.40 2.34
N GLY A 92 11.51 -5.08 1.21
CA GLY A 92 12.94 -4.83 1.07
C GLY A 92 13.76 -6.05 0.65
N THR A 93 13.25 -7.29 0.75
CA THR A 93 13.95 -8.48 0.26
C THR A 93 14.08 -8.44 -1.27
N VAL A 94 15.26 -8.74 -1.81
CA VAL A 94 15.49 -8.86 -3.26
C VAL A 94 15.42 -10.33 -3.65
N LEU A 95 14.55 -10.65 -4.61
CA LEU A 95 14.36 -12.01 -5.12
C LEU A 95 15.30 -12.27 -6.32
N PRO A 96 15.75 -13.52 -6.53
CA PRO A 96 16.63 -13.84 -7.66
C PRO A 96 15.89 -13.78 -9.00
N GLU A 97 16.53 -13.19 -10.02
CA GLU A 97 15.98 -13.06 -11.37
C GLU A 97 15.76 -14.41 -12.08
N ASP A 98 16.71 -15.33 -11.94
CA ASP A 98 16.77 -16.53 -12.76
C ASP A 98 15.83 -17.65 -12.29
N SER A 99 15.45 -17.66 -11.01
CA SER A 99 14.69 -18.75 -10.39
C SER A 99 13.21 -18.43 -10.14
N VAL A 100 12.84 -17.15 -10.17
CA VAL A 100 11.49 -16.69 -9.86
C VAL A 100 10.78 -16.29 -11.14
N THR A 101 9.55 -16.79 -11.33
CA THR A 101 8.71 -16.31 -12.43
C THR A 101 7.97 -15.05 -11.99
N TYR A 102 8.15 -13.98 -12.75
CA TYR A 102 7.47 -12.69 -12.53
C TYR A 102 6.35 -12.49 -13.53
N TYR A 103 5.21 -12.02 -13.05
CA TYR A 103 4.03 -11.75 -13.85
C TYR A 103 3.68 -10.27 -13.77
N ASP A 104 3.17 -9.72 -14.88
CA ASP A 104 2.72 -8.33 -14.88
C ASP A 104 1.41 -8.19 -14.10
N VAL A 105 1.31 -7.10 -13.34
CA VAL A 105 0.10 -6.77 -12.58
C VAL A 105 -0.99 -6.32 -13.56
N PRO A 106 -2.21 -6.90 -13.53
CA PRO A 106 -3.29 -6.46 -14.41
C PRO A 106 -3.62 -4.98 -14.18
N SER A 107 -3.90 -4.25 -15.26
CA SER A 107 -4.09 -2.78 -15.23
C SER A 107 -5.30 -2.33 -14.39
N GLU A 108 -6.26 -3.23 -14.16
CA GLU A 108 -7.44 -2.99 -13.30
C GLU A 108 -7.07 -2.65 -11.85
N TYR A 109 -5.92 -3.13 -11.37
CA TYR A 109 -5.43 -2.87 -10.01
C TYR A 109 -4.66 -1.53 -9.88
N ARG A 110 -4.63 -0.72 -10.96
CA ARG A 110 -4.05 0.64 -11.03
C ARG A 110 -2.63 0.77 -10.45
N VAL A 111 -1.86 -0.31 -10.46
CA VAL A 111 -0.45 -0.27 -10.07
C VAL A 111 0.36 0.42 -11.17
N ARG A 112 1.38 1.21 -10.78
CA ARG A 112 2.23 1.92 -11.75
C ARG A 112 2.96 0.94 -12.69
N PRO A 113 3.30 1.33 -13.92
CA PRO A 113 4.11 0.49 -14.80
C PRO A 113 5.48 0.15 -14.21
N GLY A 114 5.87 -1.12 -14.34
CA GLY A 114 7.15 -1.65 -13.86
C GLY A 114 7.10 -2.33 -12.50
N TYR A 115 5.93 -2.47 -11.90
CA TYR A 115 5.70 -3.43 -10.82
C TYR A 115 5.23 -4.76 -11.40
N ARG A 116 5.69 -5.84 -10.77
CA ARG A 116 5.32 -7.22 -11.11
C ARG A 116 4.90 -7.95 -9.84
N TYR A 117 4.23 -9.08 -9.99
CA TYR A 117 3.90 -9.95 -8.89
C TYR A 117 4.50 -11.34 -9.07
N THR A 118 4.68 -12.03 -7.96
CA THR A 118 5.06 -13.44 -7.90
C THR A 118 4.50 -14.05 -6.62
N ILE A 119 4.59 -15.38 -6.50
CA ILE A 119 4.19 -16.10 -5.29
C ILE A 119 5.45 -16.72 -4.69
N VAL A 120 5.74 -16.38 -3.45
CA VAL A 120 6.89 -16.90 -2.69
C VAL A 120 6.39 -17.52 -1.40
N ASN A 121 6.74 -18.77 -1.13
CA ASN A 121 6.28 -19.52 0.04
C ASN A 121 4.75 -19.43 0.24
N ASP A 122 4.01 -19.57 -0.86
CA ASP A 122 2.53 -19.49 -0.93
C ASP A 122 1.94 -18.11 -0.60
N GLN A 123 2.80 -17.09 -0.49
CA GLN A 123 2.42 -15.72 -0.24
C GLN A 123 2.58 -14.88 -1.51
N PRO A 124 1.51 -14.22 -2.00
CA PRO A 124 1.63 -13.29 -3.10
C PRO A 124 2.44 -12.06 -2.68
N VAL A 125 3.37 -11.63 -3.52
CA VAL A 125 4.20 -10.45 -3.27
C VAL A 125 4.26 -9.57 -4.50
N LEU A 126 4.36 -8.27 -4.28
CA LEU A 126 4.59 -7.27 -5.31
C LEU A 126 6.07 -6.88 -5.31
N VAL A 127 6.68 -6.80 -6.48
CA VAL A 127 8.08 -6.44 -6.66
C VAL A 127 8.24 -5.26 -7.62
N ASP A 128 9.29 -4.47 -7.43
CA ASP A 128 9.70 -3.43 -8.38
C ASP A 128 10.59 -3.98 -9.51
N ARG A 129 11.12 -3.07 -10.35
CA ARG A 129 12.00 -3.41 -11.48
C ARG A 129 13.34 -4.03 -11.07
N THR A 130 13.71 -3.91 -9.80
CA THR A 130 14.93 -4.50 -9.22
C THR A 130 14.64 -5.83 -8.53
N HIS A 131 13.43 -6.36 -8.69
CA HIS A 131 12.94 -7.58 -8.03
C HIS A 131 12.94 -7.50 -6.51
N ARG A 132 12.91 -6.27 -5.98
CA ARG A 132 12.74 -6.01 -4.56
C ARG A 132 11.27 -6.10 -4.19
N ILE A 133 10.95 -6.87 -3.17
CA ILE A 133 9.62 -6.91 -2.55
C ILE A 133 9.31 -5.53 -2.01
N VAL A 134 8.26 -4.92 -2.53
CA VAL A 134 7.74 -3.63 -2.09
C VAL A 134 6.47 -3.78 -1.28
N GLU A 135 5.77 -4.90 -1.45
CA GLU A 135 4.56 -5.22 -0.71
C GLU A 135 4.39 -6.74 -0.59
N VAL A 136 3.97 -7.17 0.60
CA VAL A 136 3.56 -8.54 0.88
C VAL A 136 2.04 -8.54 1.03
N ILE A 137 1.38 -9.45 0.32
CA ILE A 137 -0.08 -9.51 0.25
C ILE A 137 -0.54 -10.68 1.13
N ASP A 138 -1.27 -10.36 2.19
CA ASP A 138 -1.76 -11.33 3.18
C ASP A 138 -3.24 -11.71 3.01
#